data_AF-A0A3N5MD65-F1
#
_entry.id   AF-A0A3N5MD65-F1
#
_cell.length_a   1.000
_cell.length_b   1.000
_cell.length_c   1.000
_cell.angle_alpha   90.00
_cell.angle_beta   90.00
_cell.angle_gamma   90.00
#
_symmetry.space_group_name_H-M   'P 1'
#
loop_
_entity.id
_entity.type
_entity.pdbx_description
1 polymer ?
#
loop_
_entity_poly.entity_id
_entity_poly.type
_entity_poly.pdbx_seq_one_letter_code
_entity_poly.pdbx_strand_id
1 'polypeptide(L)'
;MLLLLTWLLCSTGLAGQTEEDIDFNSVRANPVLRQALSSNSPYAATTDEASIEFKFRENWVDSQVDHFVKQVHQRLSDLKGSVQNAVTASSGLLADTPQKKAEATVALRQALAKAEDQSRGLRTSLSMILVELQMKDKFDVRVGQGAQAGGFETEMKLLSEQTANAEKSIRDYFFKPTHVTSIADLKDANMLDYLKRVERIARTIRGKL
;
A
#
# COMPACT_ATOMS: atom_id res chain seq x y z
N MET A 1 32.47 -23.79 -35.41
CA MET A 1 32.34 -24.31 -34.04
C MET A 1 31.22 -23.54 -33.35
N LEU A 2 30.05 -24.20 -33.24
CA LEU A 2 28.88 -23.75 -32.47
C LEU A 2 29.01 -24.24 -31.03
N LEU A 3 28.63 -23.40 -30.05
CA LEU A 3 28.23 -23.78 -28.69
C LEU A 3 26.93 -22.98 -28.41
N LEU A 4 25.75 -23.62 -28.57
CA LEU A 4 24.89 -24.18 -27.50
C LEU A 4 24.46 -23.09 -26.49
N LEU A 5 23.23 -22.54 -26.42
CA LEU A 5 21.85 -22.99 -26.69
C LEU A 5 21.38 -24.22 -25.87
N THR A 6 21.03 -23.95 -24.61
CA THR A 6 20.19 -24.76 -23.69
C THR A 6 19.45 -23.75 -22.78
N TRP A 7 18.19 -23.37 -23.03
CA TRP A 7 16.93 -24.02 -22.62
C TRP A 7 16.85 -24.44 -21.14
N LEU A 8 15.94 -23.81 -20.39
CA LEU A 8 14.88 -24.40 -19.52
C LEU A 8 14.25 -23.26 -18.68
N LEU A 9 13.05 -22.75 -19.00
CA LEU A 9 11.75 -23.24 -18.53
C LEU A 9 11.73 -23.59 -17.03
N CYS A 10 11.33 -22.61 -16.21
CA CYS A 10 10.46 -22.82 -15.05
C CYS A 10 9.26 -21.87 -15.24
N SER A 11 8.17 -22.37 -15.84
CA SER A 11 7.02 -22.97 -15.14
C SER A 11 6.20 -21.95 -14.34
N THR A 12 5.08 -21.58 -14.96
CA THR A 12 3.74 -21.51 -14.35
C THR A 12 3.70 -21.65 -12.83
N GLY A 13 3.43 -20.51 -12.18
CA GLY A 13 3.09 -20.43 -10.77
C GLY A 13 2.22 -19.21 -10.51
N LEU A 14 1.01 -19.18 -11.09
CA LEU A 14 -0.14 -18.58 -10.38
C LEU A 14 -0.47 -19.53 -9.22
N ALA A 15 0.42 -19.58 -8.24
CA ALA A 15 0.33 -20.43 -7.08
C ALA A 15 0.53 -19.52 -5.88
N GLY A 16 -0.58 -19.23 -5.21
CA GLY A 16 -0.65 -18.59 -3.90
C GLY A 16 0.18 -17.33 -3.74
N GLN A 17 -0.47 -16.17 -3.79
CA GLN A 17 -0.14 -15.21 -2.72
C GLN A 17 -0.29 -16.03 -1.43
N THR A 18 0.81 -16.41 -0.79
CA THR A 18 0.78 -16.85 0.60
C THR A 18 -0.06 -15.80 1.31
N GLU A 19 -1.26 -16.17 1.73
CA GLU A 19 -2.00 -15.42 2.74
C GLU A 19 -1.00 -15.28 3.87
N GLU A 20 -0.35 -14.12 3.92
CA GLU A 20 0.58 -13.82 4.99
C GLU A 20 -0.30 -13.68 6.20
N ASP A 21 -0.28 -14.72 7.03
CA ASP A 21 -1.15 -14.83 8.18
C ASP A 21 -0.89 -13.63 9.08
N ILE A 22 -1.89 -12.74 9.18
CA ILE A 22 -1.80 -11.55 9.99
C ILE A 22 -1.75 -12.03 11.44
N ASP A 23 -0.66 -11.74 12.15
CA ASP A 23 -0.58 -12.01 13.58
C ASP A 23 -1.45 -11.00 14.34
N PHE A 24 -2.75 -11.31 14.44
CA PHE A 24 -3.73 -10.45 15.09
C PHE A 24 -3.39 -10.19 16.56
N ASN A 25 -2.64 -11.06 17.25
CA ASN A 25 -2.24 -10.79 18.63
C ASN A 25 -1.22 -9.64 18.68
N SER A 26 -0.20 -9.68 17.82
CA SER A 26 0.78 -8.60 17.70
C SER A 26 0.14 -7.29 17.24
N VAL A 27 -0.82 -7.36 16.30
CA VAL A 27 -1.53 -6.19 15.80
C VAL A 27 -2.43 -5.56 16.87
N ARG A 28 -3.20 -6.37 17.60
CA ARG A 28 -4.05 -5.90 18.72
C ARG A 28 -3.22 -5.26 19.83
N ALA A 29 -1.97 -5.69 20.03
CA ALA A 29 -1.05 -5.09 20.98
C ALA A 29 -0.47 -3.73 20.54
N ASN A 30 -0.70 -3.28 19.30
CA ASN A 30 -0.17 -2.02 18.79
C ASN A 30 -0.83 -0.81 19.49
N PRO A 31 -0.09 -0.05 20.33
CA PRO A 31 -0.70 1.00 21.15
C PRO A 31 -1.24 2.16 20.32
N VAL A 32 -0.66 2.44 19.15
CA VAL A 32 -1.11 3.53 18.28
C VAL A 32 -2.45 3.18 17.62
N LEU A 33 -2.59 1.95 17.13
CA LEU A 33 -3.86 1.45 16.59
C LEU A 33 -4.94 1.45 17.66
N ARG A 34 -4.62 0.92 18.84
CA ARG A 34 -5.57 0.89 19.96
C ARG A 34 -6.03 2.30 20.32
N GLN A 35 -5.09 3.24 20.48
CA GLN A 35 -5.41 4.61 20.85
C GLN A 35 -6.36 5.24 19.83
N ALA A 36 -5.96 5.28 18.54
CA ALA A 36 -6.72 5.93 17.47
C ALA A 36 -8.11 5.29 17.27
N LEU A 37 -8.20 3.97 17.36
CA LEU A 37 -9.48 3.27 17.15
C LEU A 37 -10.38 3.34 18.39
N SER A 38 -9.80 3.47 19.59
CA SER A 38 -10.57 3.56 20.84
C SER A 38 -11.28 4.90 21.04
N SER A 39 -10.84 5.97 20.35
CA SER A 39 -11.43 7.32 20.41
C SER A 39 -12.91 7.34 20.07
N ASN A 40 -13.38 6.40 19.24
CA ASN A 40 -14.77 6.30 18.77
C ASN A 40 -15.56 5.17 19.44
N SER A 41 -15.08 4.63 20.56
CA SER A 41 -15.77 3.55 21.25
C SER A 41 -17.14 4.01 21.78
N PRO A 42 -18.21 3.19 21.61
CA PRO A 42 -19.51 3.49 22.20
C PRO A 42 -19.53 3.24 23.73
N TYR A 43 -18.47 2.67 24.29
CA TYR A 43 -18.34 2.37 25.71
C TYR A 43 -17.49 3.42 26.41
N ALA A 44 -17.85 3.81 27.64
CA ALA A 44 -17.11 4.81 28.38
C ALA A 44 -15.70 4.31 28.72
N ALA A 45 -14.72 5.20 28.69
CA ALA A 45 -13.41 4.90 29.25
C ALA A 45 -13.56 4.75 30.76
N THR A 46 -13.14 3.60 31.28
CA THR A 46 -13.13 3.30 32.71
C THR A 46 -11.75 2.80 33.11
N THR A 47 -11.36 3.10 34.35
CA THR A 47 -10.11 2.60 34.96
C THR A 47 -10.32 1.27 35.69
N ASP A 48 -11.56 0.80 35.82
CA ASP A 48 -11.87 -0.49 36.42
C ASP A 48 -11.75 -1.60 35.37
N GLU A 49 -10.55 -2.19 35.28
CA GLU A 49 -10.23 -3.28 34.36
C GLU A 49 -11.05 -4.56 34.62
N ALA A 50 -11.61 -4.72 35.83
CA ALA A 50 -12.46 -5.87 36.15
C ALA A 50 -13.90 -5.70 35.65
N SER A 51 -14.31 -4.44 35.37
CA SER A 51 -15.68 -4.13 34.96
C SER A 51 -16.06 -4.79 33.62
N ILE A 52 -17.35 -5.09 33.50
CA ILE A 52 -17.92 -5.62 32.26
C ILE A 52 -17.80 -4.57 31.13
N GLU A 53 -17.96 -3.29 31.46
CA GLU A 53 -17.85 -2.19 30.50
C GLU A 53 -16.44 -2.07 29.92
N PHE A 54 -15.40 -2.22 30.75
CA PHE A 54 -14.01 -2.31 30.29
C PHE A 54 -13.83 -3.46 29.28
N LYS A 55 -14.29 -4.66 29.63
CA LYS A 55 -14.18 -5.83 28.74
C LYS A 55 -14.89 -5.64 27.41
N PHE A 56 -16.08 -5.01 27.41
CA PHE A 56 -16.79 -4.68 26.18
C PHE A 56 -16.03 -3.66 25.33
N ARG A 57 -15.48 -2.62 25.97
CA ARG A 57 -14.64 -1.63 25.30
C ARG A 57 -13.43 -2.28 24.65
N GLU A 58 -12.67 -3.09 25.37
CA GLU A 58 -11.45 -3.72 24.85
C GLU A 58 -11.77 -4.69 23.70
N ASN A 59 -12.82 -5.50 23.81
CA ASN A 59 -13.27 -6.37 22.71
C ASN A 59 -13.71 -5.58 21.47
N TRP A 60 -14.38 -4.44 21.67
CA TRP A 60 -14.76 -3.56 20.58
C TRP A 60 -13.52 -2.95 19.91
N VAL A 61 -12.54 -2.49 20.69
CA VAL A 61 -11.26 -1.97 20.16
C VAL A 61 -10.53 -3.05 19.38
N ASP A 62 -10.40 -4.27 19.92
CA ASP A 62 -9.77 -5.40 19.23
C ASP A 62 -10.45 -5.69 17.89
N SER A 63 -11.79 -5.65 17.86
CA SER A 63 -12.56 -5.86 16.63
C SER A 63 -12.33 -4.75 15.60
N GLN A 64 -12.22 -3.49 16.04
CA GLN A 64 -11.87 -2.38 15.14
C GLN A 64 -10.45 -2.53 14.60
N VAL A 65 -9.50 -2.95 15.44
CA VAL A 65 -8.10 -3.18 15.04
C VAL A 65 -8.02 -4.28 13.99
N ASP A 66 -8.67 -5.42 14.23
CA ASP A 66 -8.74 -6.53 13.27
C ASP A 66 -9.35 -6.09 11.94
N HIS A 67 -10.47 -5.37 11.98
CA HIS A 67 -11.16 -4.90 10.80
C HIS A 67 -10.29 -3.92 9.99
N PHE A 68 -9.68 -2.96 10.67
CA PHE A 68 -8.79 -1.98 10.05
C PHE A 68 -7.62 -2.67 9.35
N VAL A 69 -6.93 -3.57 10.05
CA VAL A 69 -5.75 -4.24 9.49
C VAL A 69 -6.11 -5.16 8.32
N LYS A 70 -7.24 -5.87 8.38
CA LYS A 70 -7.75 -6.63 7.23
C LYS A 70 -8.01 -5.72 6.03
N GLN A 71 -8.64 -4.56 6.23
CA GLN A 71 -8.87 -3.60 5.15
C GLN A 71 -7.57 -3.06 4.56
N VAL A 72 -6.61 -2.67 5.41
CA VAL A 72 -5.29 -2.17 4.95
C VAL A 72 -4.55 -3.26 4.17
N HIS A 73 -4.55 -4.50 4.67
CA HIS A 73 -3.91 -5.63 4.01
C HIS A 73 -4.53 -5.89 2.62
N GLN A 74 -5.87 -5.96 2.54
CA GLN A 74 -6.58 -6.18 1.28
C GLN A 74 -6.25 -5.08 0.27
N ARG A 75 -6.38 -3.81 0.67
CA ARG A 75 -6.11 -2.68 -0.21
C ARG A 75 -4.66 -2.67 -0.67
N LEU A 76 -3.71 -3.02 0.22
CA LEU A 76 -2.30 -3.12 -0.13
C LEU A 76 -2.06 -4.20 -1.19
N SER A 77 -2.70 -5.37 -1.03
CA SER A 77 -2.66 -6.43 -2.04
C SER A 77 -3.25 -5.98 -3.37
N ASP A 78 -4.40 -5.30 -3.35
CA ASP A 78 -5.05 -4.76 -4.55
C ASP A 78 -4.17 -3.73 -5.28
N LEU A 79 -3.50 -2.86 -4.52
CA LEU A 79 -2.55 -1.89 -5.06
C LEU A 79 -1.38 -2.58 -5.76
N LYS A 80 -0.75 -3.57 -5.09
CA LYS A 80 0.33 -4.36 -5.68
C LYS A 80 -0.11 -5.08 -6.95
N GLY A 81 -1.28 -5.72 -6.91
CA GLY A 81 -1.85 -6.38 -8.08
C GLY A 81 -2.07 -5.40 -9.24
N SER A 82 -2.57 -4.20 -8.95
CA SER A 82 -2.79 -3.16 -9.97
C SER A 82 -1.49 -2.66 -10.58
N VAL A 83 -0.44 -2.44 -9.78
CA VAL A 83 0.88 -2.02 -10.25
C VAL A 83 1.56 -3.13 -11.06
N GLN A 84 1.48 -4.38 -10.61
CA GLN A 84 2.01 -5.52 -11.36
C GLN A 84 1.30 -5.68 -12.71
N ASN A 85 -0.03 -5.51 -12.74
CA ASN A 85 -0.80 -5.52 -13.98
C ASN A 85 -0.39 -4.39 -14.92
N ALA A 86 -0.09 -3.20 -14.39
CA ALA A 86 0.41 -2.08 -15.18
C ALA A 86 1.79 -2.40 -15.78
N VAL A 87 2.71 -2.98 -14.99
CA VAL A 87 4.02 -3.45 -15.49
C VAL A 87 3.84 -4.47 -16.61
N THR A 88 3.00 -5.50 -16.41
CA THR A 88 2.74 -6.52 -17.43
C THR A 88 2.13 -5.92 -18.70
N ALA A 89 1.12 -5.05 -18.57
CA ALA A 89 0.49 -4.40 -19.72
C ALA A 89 1.44 -3.47 -20.47
N SER A 90 2.39 -2.84 -19.78
CA SER A 90 3.38 -1.95 -20.38
C SER A 90 4.29 -2.67 -21.38
N SER A 91 4.67 -3.93 -21.12
CA SER A 91 5.43 -4.75 -22.06
C SER A 91 4.65 -5.05 -23.34
N GLY A 92 3.31 -5.09 -23.26
CA GLY A 92 2.44 -5.29 -24.42
C GLY A 92 2.42 -4.12 -25.41
N LEU A 93 2.91 -2.93 -25.01
CA LEU A 93 3.04 -1.77 -25.90
C LEU A 93 4.09 -1.99 -27.01
N LEU A 94 5.02 -2.93 -26.80
CA LEU A 94 6.04 -3.32 -27.76
C LEU A 94 5.54 -4.38 -28.77
N ALA A 95 4.28 -4.82 -28.69
CA ALA A 95 3.75 -5.86 -29.56
C ALA A 95 3.79 -5.49 -31.05
N ASP A 96 3.97 -6.49 -31.93
CA ASP A 96 4.15 -6.23 -33.37
C ASP A 96 2.87 -5.80 -34.10
N THR A 97 1.69 -6.01 -33.50
CA THR A 97 0.41 -5.71 -34.16
C THR A 97 -0.30 -4.51 -33.52
N PRO A 98 -0.94 -3.63 -34.31
CA PRO A 98 -1.71 -2.50 -33.79
C PRO A 98 -2.82 -2.92 -32.81
N GLN A 99 -3.48 -4.05 -33.09
CA GLN A 99 -4.53 -4.61 -32.25
C GLN A 99 -4.01 -4.94 -30.84
N LYS A 100 -2.88 -5.64 -30.73
CA LYS A 100 -2.26 -6.00 -29.44
C LYS A 100 -1.78 -4.75 -28.69
N LYS A 101 -1.25 -3.75 -29.40
CA LYS A 101 -0.87 -2.46 -28.79
C LYS A 101 -2.08 -1.72 -28.22
N ALA A 102 -3.22 -1.73 -28.93
CA ALA A 102 -4.46 -1.11 -28.46
C ALA A 102 -4.99 -1.81 -27.20
N GLU A 103 -5.03 -3.14 -27.20
CA GLU A 103 -5.43 -3.95 -26.03
C GLU A 103 -4.51 -3.70 -24.83
N ALA A 104 -3.20 -3.67 -25.04
CA ALA A 104 -2.22 -3.35 -24.00
C ALA A 104 -2.40 -1.93 -23.45
N THR A 105 -2.70 -0.96 -24.31
CA THR A 105 -2.97 0.44 -23.89
C THR A 105 -4.21 0.53 -23.01
N VAL A 106 -5.29 -0.17 -23.37
CA VAL A 106 -6.53 -0.22 -22.56
C VAL A 106 -6.25 -0.88 -21.21
N ALA A 107 -5.61 -2.05 -21.22
CA ALA A 107 -5.27 -2.78 -19.99
C ALA A 107 -4.37 -1.94 -19.07
N LEU A 108 -3.39 -1.24 -19.64
CA LEU A 108 -2.49 -0.35 -18.90
C LEU A 108 -3.25 0.83 -18.29
N ARG A 109 -4.11 1.53 -19.06
CA ARG A 109 -4.92 2.63 -18.54
C ARG A 109 -5.81 2.18 -17.36
N GLN A 110 -6.42 1.00 -17.47
CA GLN A 110 -7.26 0.44 -16.40
C GLN A 110 -6.43 0.09 -15.15
N ALA A 111 -5.27 -0.55 -15.32
CA ALA A 111 -4.39 -0.91 -14.23
C ALA A 111 -3.86 0.33 -13.48
N LEU A 112 -3.46 1.38 -14.21
CA LEU A 112 -3.02 2.65 -13.63
C LEU A 112 -4.14 3.39 -12.91
N ALA A 113 -5.36 3.39 -13.45
CA ALA A 113 -6.52 3.97 -12.76
C ALA A 113 -6.80 3.25 -11.43
N LYS A 114 -6.74 1.91 -11.41
CA LYS A 114 -6.87 1.14 -10.17
C LYS A 114 -5.74 1.43 -9.19
N ALA A 115 -4.50 1.53 -9.65
CA ALA A 115 -3.36 1.87 -8.79
C ALA A 115 -3.51 3.27 -8.17
N GLU A 116 -4.00 4.25 -8.95
CA GLU A 116 -4.34 5.59 -8.45
C GLU A 116 -5.41 5.53 -7.35
N ASP A 117 -6.52 4.86 -7.61
CA ASP A 117 -7.64 4.79 -6.66
C ASP A 117 -7.27 4.01 -5.39
N GLN A 118 -6.56 2.89 -5.52
CA GLN A 118 -6.15 2.10 -4.36
C GLN A 118 -5.11 2.83 -3.51
N SER A 119 -4.10 3.46 -4.14
CA SER A 119 -3.12 4.25 -3.38
C SER A 119 -3.76 5.43 -2.64
N ARG A 120 -4.72 6.13 -3.26
CA ARG A 120 -5.53 7.16 -2.59
C ARG A 120 -6.35 6.58 -1.45
N GLY A 121 -7.02 5.45 -1.68
CA GLY A 121 -7.84 4.76 -0.68
C GLY A 121 -7.05 4.36 0.57
N LEU A 122 -5.89 3.70 0.38
CA LEU A 122 -4.97 3.43 1.49
C LEU A 122 -4.55 4.70 2.20
N ARG A 123 -4.15 5.74 1.45
CA ARG A 123 -3.67 6.98 2.05
C ARG A 123 -4.75 7.61 2.93
N THR A 124 -6.00 7.62 2.50
CA THR A 124 -7.13 8.10 3.31
C THR A 124 -7.32 7.24 4.57
N SER A 125 -7.39 5.91 4.42
CA SER A 125 -7.55 4.98 5.56
C SER A 125 -6.45 5.16 6.61
N LEU A 126 -5.20 5.23 6.17
CA LEU A 126 -4.05 5.42 7.03
C LEU A 126 -4.03 6.82 7.66
N SER A 127 -4.42 7.85 6.91
CA SER A 127 -4.47 9.21 7.44
C SER A 127 -5.44 9.36 8.60
N MET A 128 -6.57 8.64 8.62
CA MET A 128 -7.50 8.70 9.76
C MET A 128 -6.85 8.26 11.07
N ILE A 129 -6.00 7.22 11.04
CA ILE A 129 -5.27 6.73 12.20
C ILE A 129 -4.09 7.64 12.55
N LEU A 130 -3.43 8.20 11.54
CA LEU A 130 -2.22 9.01 11.70
C LEU A 130 -2.50 10.49 12.02
N VAL A 131 -3.71 11.01 11.76
CA VAL A 131 -4.07 12.43 11.93
C VAL A 131 -4.56 12.77 13.35
N GLU A 132 -5.13 11.82 14.11
CA GLU A 132 -5.35 12.00 15.56
C GLU A 132 -4.03 12.18 16.33
N LEU A 133 -2.90 11.84 15.69
CA LEU A 133 -1.54 12.05 16.18
C LEU A 133 -0.98 13.38 15.64
N GLN A 134 -1.65 14.51 15.92
CA GLN A 134 -1.21 15.89 15.63
C GLN A 134 -0.30 16.06 14.40
N MET A 135 -0.80 15.82 13.20
CA MET A 135 -0.12 16.30 11.98
C MET A 135 -0.71 17.65 11.58
N LYS A 136 -0.13 18.73 12.11
CA LYS A 136 -0.29 20.08 11.54
C LYS A 136 0.16 20.02 10.08
N ASP A 137 -0.79 20.31 9.19
CA ASP A 137 -0.66 20.45 7.74
C ASP A 137 0.67 21.07 7.28
N LYS A 138 1.67 20.24 7.03
CA LYS A 138 2.88 20.60 6.27
C LYS A 138 3.36 19.43 5.43
N PHE A 139 2.46 18.79 4.67
CA PHE A 139 2.87 17.88 3.60
C PHE A 139 3.13 18.63 2.29
N ASP A 140 4.15 19.48 2.30
CA ASP A 140 4.69 20.08 1.08
C ASP A 140 5.78 19.17 0.52
N VAL A 141 5.36 18.03 -0.04
CA VAL A 141 6.27 17.14 -0.77
C VAL A 141 6.62 17.80 -2.09
N ARG A 142 7.72 18.55 -2.07
CA ARG A 142 8.45 18.98 -3.26
C ARG A 142 8.93 17.72 -3.97
N VAL A 143 8.21 17.34 -5.02
CA VAL A 143 8.68 16.34 -5.98
C VAL A 143 9.98 16.89 -6.53
N GLY A 144 11.10 16.24 -6.22
CA GLY A 144 12.38 16.61 -6.82
C GLY A 144 12.19 16.69 -8.33
N GLN A 145 12.48 17.85 -8.91
CA GLN A 145 12.35 18.17 -10.34
C GLN A 145 13.16 17.24 -11.27
N GLY A 146 13.80 16.18 -10.76
CA GLY A 146 14.54 15.19 -11.55
C GLY A 146 13.66 14.13 -12.25
N ALA A 147 12.36 14.04 -11.96
CA ALA A 147 11.49 13.03 -12.57
C ALA A 147 11.07 13.35 -14.02
N GLN A 148 11.34 14.55 -14.53
CA GLN A 148 10.89 14.98 -15.86
C GLN A 148 11.77 14.49 -17.03
N ALA A 149 12.92 13.87 -16.76
CA ALA A 149 13.84 13.40 -17.80
C ALA A 149 13.88 11.87 -18.00
N GLY A 150 13.18 11.09 -17.15
CA GLY A 150 13.12 9.63 -17.27
C GLY A 150 12.09 9.22 -18.31
N GLY A 151 12.49 8.41 -19.30
CA GLY A 151 11.55 7.81 -20.25
C GLY A 151 10.46 6.98 -19.56
N PHE A 152 9.44 6.56 -20.32
CA PHE A 152 8.28 5.79 -19.82
C PHE A 152 8.66 4.57 -18.94
N GLU A 153 9.74 3.86 -19.29
CA GLU A 153 10.28 2.74 -18.50
C GLU A 153 10.76 3.17 -17.09
N THR A 154 11.37 4.35 -16.98
CA THR A 154 11.81 4.91 -15.70
C THR A 154 10.60 5.23 -14.81
N GLU A 155 9.51 5.73 -15.38
CA GLU A 155 8.28 6.02 -14.63
C GLU A 155 7.63 4.75 -14.10
N MET A 156 7.58 3.67 -14.90
CA MET A 156 7.07 2.37 -14.46
C MET A 156 7.94 1.72 -13.38
N LYS A 157 9.28 1.86 -13.48
CA LYS A 157 10.20 1.41 -12.43
C LYS A 157 9.97 2.19 -11.13
N LEU A 158 9.87 3.51 -11.21
CA LEU A 158 9.61 4.36 -10.06
C LEU A 158 8.25 4.04 -9.42
N LEU A 159 7.19 3.78 -10.21
CA LEU A 159 5.88 3.36 -9.70
C LEU A 159 6.00 2.10 -8.83
N SER A 160 6.74 1.10 -9.32
CA SER A 160 6.98 -0.16 -8.61
C SER A 160 7.79 0.06 -7.32
N GLU A 161 8.86 0.85 -7.38
CA GLU A 161 9.71 1.16 -6.22
C GLU A 161 8.93 1.90 -5.12
N GLN A 162 8.15 2.92 -5.46
CA GLN A 162 7.34 3.65 -4.48
C GLN A 162 6.26 2.75 -3.87
N THR A 163 5.70 1.82 -4.64
CA THR A 163 4.72 0.84 -4.14
C THR A 163 5.38 -0.14 -3.16
N ALA A 164 6.57 -0.63 -3.47
CA ALA A 164 7.32 -1.52 -2.59
C ALA A 164 7.74 -0.83 -1.28
N ASN A 165 8.14 0.44 -1.35
CA ASN A 165 8.46 1.24 -0.17
C ASN A 165 7.23 1.49 0.70
N ALA A 166 6.08 1.83 0.08
CA ALA A 166 4.81 1.95 0.79
C ALA A 166 4.43 0.64 1.49
N GLU A 167 4.51 -0.48 0.78
CA GLU A 167 4.26 -1.82 1.33
C GLU A 167 5.14 -2.08 2.54
N LYS A 168 6.46 -1.95 2.38
CA LYS A 168 7.40 -2.24 3.46
C LYS A 168 7.06 -1.41 4.71
N SER A 169 6.89 -0.10 4.56
CA SER A 169 6.56 0.78 5.69
C SER A 169 5.22 0.44 6.35
N ILE A 170 4.18 0.10 5.57
CA ILE A 170 2.87 -0.30 6.10
C ILE A 170 3.00 -1.61 6.88
N ARG A 171 3.74 -2.59 6.34
CA ARG A 171 3.93 -3.90 6.97
C ARG A 171 4.70 -3.78 8.28
N ASP A 172 5.82 -3.07 8.25
CA ASP A 172 6.68 -2.87 9.43
C ASP A 172 5.91 -2.14 10.54
N TYR A 173 5.01 -1.23 10.18
CA TYR A 173 4.25 -0.47 11.17
C TYR A 173 3.00 -1.19 11.70
N PHE A 174 2.20 -1.79 10.81
CA PHE A 174 0.88 -2.31 11.18
C PHE A 174 0.83 -3.83 11.36
N PHE A 175 1.68 -4.61 10.71
CA PHE A 175 1.58 -6.07 10.72
C PHE A 175 2.72 -6.75 11.49
N LYS A 176 3.89 -6.11 11.55
CA LYS A 176 5.05 -6.60 12.31
C LYS A 176 5.63 -5.48 13.16
N PRO A 177 4.87 -4.96 14.15
CA PRO A 177 5.38 -3.91 15.03
C PRO A 177 6.58 -4.46 15.82
N THR A 178 7.78 -4.27 15.28
CA THR A 178 9.01 -4.84 15.85
C THR A 178 9.49 -3.99 17.02
N HIS A 179 9.13 -2.71 17.06
CA HIS A 179 9.46 -1.78 18.14
C HIS A 179 8.21 -0.99 18.55
N VAL A 180 8.25 -0.36 19.73
CA VAL A 180 7.33 0.74 20.08
C VAL A 180 7.66 1.90 19.14
N THR A 181 7.21 1.81 17.89
CA THR A 181 7.51 2.79 16.85
C THR A 181 6.88 4.10 17.31
N SER A 182 7.74 5.07 17.61
CA SER A 182 7.30 6.38 18.05
C SER A 182 6.58 7.03 16.88
N ILE A 183 5.55 7.82 17.17
CA ILE A 183 4.88 8.67 16.17
C ILE A 183 5.90 9.57 15.44
N ALA A 184 7.04 9.85 16.07
CA ALA A 184 8.15 10.58 15.46
C ALA A 184 8.80 9.81 14.29
N ASP A 185 8.87 8.48 14.33
CA ASP A 185 9.45 7.65 13.26
C ASP A 185 8.58 7.64 11.99
N LEU A 186 7.31 8.09 12.11
CA LEU A 186 6.41 8.33 10.98
C LEU A 186 6.69 9.66 10.23
N LYS A 187 7.66 10.47 10.68
CA LYS A 187 7.91 11.83 10.15
C LYS A 187 8.94 11.91 9.01
N ASP A 188 9.90 11.00 8.91
CA ASP A 188 11.08 11.23 8.04
C ASP A 188 11.01 10.57 6.64
N ALA A 189 10.12 9.61 6.44
CA ALA A 189 9.68 9.13 5.11
C ALA A 189 8.33 8.42 5.28
N ASN A 190 7.25 9.20 5.25
CA ASN A 190 5.94 8.70 5.62
C ASN A 190 5.38 7.78 4.51
N MET A 191 4.87 6.60 4.88
CA MET A 191 4.10 5.72 3.98
C MET A 191 3.04 6.46 3.15
N LEU A 192 2.43 7.52 3.71
CA LEU A 192 1.49 8.40 3.02
C LEU A 192 2.14 9.14 1.83
N ASP A 193 3.42 9.52 1.94
CA ASP A 193 4.17 10.14 0.85
C ASP A 193 4.45 9.16 -0.27
N TYR A 194 4.82 7.92 0.06
CA TYR A 194 4.99 6.86 -0.94
C TYR A 194 3.67 6.63 -1.69
N LEU A 195 2.55 6.50 -0.97
CA LEU A 195 1.23 6.34 -1.58
C LEU A 195 0.83 7.55 -2.45
N LYS A 196 1.10 8.78 -2.00
CA LYS A 196 0.85 10.00 -2.79
C LYS A 196 1.71 10.06 -4.05
N ARG A 197 2.95 9.56 -4.00
CA ARG A 197 3.83 9.45 -5.17
C ARG A 197 3.32 8.40 -6.14
N VAL A 198 2.88 7.24 -5.67
CA VAL A 198 2.21 6.21 -6.48
C VAL A 198 1.00 6.80 -7.21
N GLU A 199 0.12 7.51 -6.49
CA GLU A 199 -1.04 8.20 -7.07
C GLU A 199 -0.63 9.14 -8.22
N ARG A 200 0.38 9.99 -7.99
CA ARG A 200 0.86 10.96 -8.98
C ARG A 200 1.49 10.29 -10.19
N ILE A 201 2.38 9.33 -9.99
CA ILE A 201 3.06 8.63 -11.08
C ILE A 201 2.04 7.88 -11.94
N ALA A 202 1.11 7.14 -11.31
CA ALA A 202 0.07 6.42 -12.04
C ALA A 202 -0.79 7.36 -12.90
N ARG A 203 -1.18 8.51 -12.35
CA ARG A 203 -1.92 9.54 -13.08
C ARG A 203 -1.11 10.12 -14.24
N THR A 204 0.18 10.43 -14.02
CA THR A 204 1.07 10.98 -15.04
C THR A 204 1.25 10.02 -16.20
N ILE A 205 1.54 8.74 -15.93
CA ILE A 205 1.69 7.72 -16.98
C ILE A 205 0.37 7.59 -17.76
N ARG A 206 -0.77 7.52 -17.06
CA ARG A 206 -2.09 7.40 -17.70
C ARG A 206 -2.40 8.58 -18.62
N GLY A 207 -1.98 9.79 -18.27
CA GLY A 207 -2.19 10.99 -19.09
C GLY A 207 -1.33 11.06 -20.35
N LYS A 208 -0.30 10.22 -20.46
CA LYS A 208 0.58 10.11 -21.64
C LYS A 208 0.17 9.02 -22.63
N LEU A 209 -0.73 8.12 -22.22
CA LEU A 209 -1.31 7.06 -23.05
C LEU A 209 -2.49 7.61 -23.82
#